data_AF-A0A1G1PRF9-F1
#
_entry.id   AF-A0A1G1PRF9-F1
#
_cell.length_a   1.000
_cell.length_b   1.000
_cell.length_c   1.000
_cell.angle_alpha   90.00
_cell.angle_beta   90.00
_cell.angle_gamma   90.00
#
_symmetry.space_group_name_H-M   'P 1'
#
loop_
_entity.id
_entity.type
_entity.pdbx_description
1 polymer ?
#
loop_
_entity_poly.entity_id
_entity_poly.type
_entity_poly.pdbx_seq_one_letter_code
_entity_poly.pdbx_strand_id
1 'polypeptide(L)'
;MEPKFPSEEKPLRVRRGRVDSVDLYEIKENELDLLESGSPGGIYLNFSIFLLSVAVTTIVSLCTSTFKSPKIEVAFIIISVVGLLGGVLLLLLWWRTHRSVNEVIKRIRSRIPPDQGAVCSLESEPGPVEPPQK
;
A
#
# COMPACT_ATOMS: atom_id res chain seq x y z
N MET A 1 -22.90 26.41 46.55
CA MET A 1 -22.96 25.00 46.12
C MET A 1 -21.88 24.85 45.06
N GLU A 2 -20.66 24.52 45.48
CA GLU A 2 -19.50 24.41 44.58
C GLU A 2 -19.50 23.03 43.90
N PRO A 3 -19.18 22.96 42.59
CA PRO A 3 -19.04 21.68 41.91
C PRO A 3 -17.71 21.02 42.33
N LYS A 4 -17.80 19.88 43.04
CA LYS A 4 -16.68 18.98 43.26
C LYS A 4 -16.37 18.25 41.95
N PHE A 5 -15.21 18.52 41.36
CA PHE A 5 -14.65 17.72 40.27
C PHE A 5 -14.02 16.44 40.86
N PRO A 6 -14.49 15.24 40.49
CA PRO A 6 -13.85 14.01 40.91
C PRO A 6 -12.94 13.54 39.77
N SER A 7 -11.64 13.79 39.87
CA SER A 7 -10.69 13.10 39.01
C SER A 7 -9.29 13.24 39.56
N GLU A 8 -8.88 12.24 40.35
CA GLU A 8 -7.49 11.84 40.53
C GLU A 8 -6.78 11.88 39.17
N GLU A 9 -5.95 12.90 38.97
CA GLU A 9 -4.96 12.92 37.90
C GLU A 9 -3.88 11.88 38.24
N LYS A 10 -4.14 10.62 37.90
CA LYS A 10 -3.07 9.62 37.78
C LYS A 10 -2.06 10.18 36.78
N PRO A 11 -0.79 10.41 37.17
CA PRO A 11 0.20 10.91 36.24
C PRO A 11 0.29 9.95 35.05
N LEU A 12 0.12 10.49 33.84
CA LEU A 12 0.25 9.74 32.58
C LEU A 12 1.61 9.04 32.56
N ARG A 13 1.60 7.73 32.77
CA ARG A 13 2.81 6.91 32.84
C ARG A 13 3.27 6.59 31.41
N VAL A 14 4.01 7.52 30.80
CA VAL A 14 4.57 7.35 29.46
C VAL A 14 5.73 6.34 29.53
N ARG A 15 5.50 5.12 29.06
CA ARG A 15 6.56 4.10 28.88
C ARG A 15 7.14 4.25 27.48
N ARG A 16 8.36 4.76 27.37
CA ARG A 16 9.11 4.82 26.11
C ARG A 16 10.01 3.59 26.02
N GLY A 17 9.69 2.66 25.13
CA GLY A 17 10.59 1.54 24.79
C GLY A 17 11.72 2.02 23.89
N ARG A 18 12.95 1.53 24.10
CA ARG A 18 14.03 1.68 23.11
C ARG A 18 13.66 0.86 21.87
N VAL A 19 13.82 1.46 20.70
CA VAL A 19 13.59 0.81 19.41
C VAL A 19 14.88 0.10 19.02
N ASP A 20 14.77 -1.15 18.57
CA ASP A 20 15.91 -2.06 18.32
C ASP A 20 16.74 -1.63 17.10
N SER A 21 16.09 -1.06 16.07
CA SER A 21 16.74 -0.48 14.90
C SER A 21 15.83 0.55 14.20
N VAL A 22 16.46 1.46 13.45
CA VAL A 22 15.76 2.41 12.57
C VAL A 22 16.36 2.27 11.17
N ASP A 23 15.54 1.87 10.20
CA ASP A 23 15.95 1.80 8.81
C ASP A 23 15.63 3.13 8.12
N LEU A 24 16.67 3.84 7.68
CA LEU A 24 16.53 5.06 6.87
C LEU A 24 16.60 4.71 5.39
N TYR A 25 15.50 4.93 4.67
CA TYR A 25 15.44 4.79 3.22
C TYR A 25 15.55 6.17 2.56
N GLU A 26 16.66 6.43 1.88
CA GLU A 26 16.81 7.62 1.05
C GLU A 26 16.06 7.46 -0.28
N ILE A 27 15.08 8.32 -0.50
CA ILE A 27 14.22 8.34 -1.68
C ILE A 27 14.65 9.52 -2.56
N LYS A 28 14.87 9.29 -3.86
CA LYS A 28 15.18 10.39 -4.79
C LYS A 28 13.92 11.19 -5.10
N GLU A 29 14.07 12.46 -5.47
CA GLU A 29 12.95 13.36 -5.77
C GLU A 29 12.01 12.82 -6.87
N ASN A 30 12.58 12.19 -7.91
CA ASN A 30 11.81 11.52 -8.97
C ASN A 30 11.06 10.26 -8.50
N GLU A 31 11.54 9.59 -7.45
CA GLU A 31 10.85 8.46 -6.82
C GLU A 31 9.75 8.97 -5.89
N LEU A 32 9.98 10.10 -5.22
CA LEU A 32 9.02 10.77 -4.36
C LEU A 32 7.82 11.29 -5.18
N ASP A 33 8.05 11.94 -6.33
CA ASP A 33 6.98 12.39 -7.24
C ASP A 33 6.08 11.22 -7.69
N LEU A 34 6.68 10.05 -7.93
CA LEU A 34 5.97 8.85 -8.38
C LEU A 34 5.16 8.21 -7.24
N LEU A 35 5.57 8.43 -5.98
CA LEU A 35 4.85 8.00 -4.79
C LEU A 35 3.77 9.01 -4.38
N GLU A 36 4.05 10.31 -4.47
CA GLU A 36 3.15 11.42 -4.12
C GLU A 36 1.99 11.54 -5.10
N SER A 37 2.24 11.35 -6.40
CA SER A 37 1.18 11.27 -7.40
C SER A 37 0.18 10.14 -7.13
N GLY A 38 0.57 9.17 -6.29
CA GLY A 38 -0.27 8.06 -5.86
C GLY A 38 -0.59 7.13 -7.02
N SER A 39 -0.79 5.84 -6.73
CA SER A 39 -1.34 4.98 -7.77
C SER A 39 -2.84 5.25 -7.91
N PRO A 40 -3.35 5.74 -9.06
CA PRO A 40 -4.78 5.68 -9.36
C PRO A 40 -5.30 4.23 -9.41
N GLY A 41 -4.43 3.25 -9.20
CA GLY A 41 -4.75 1.84 -9.19
C GLY A 41 -5.84 1.44 -8.20
N GLY A 42 -5.95 2.07 -7.03
CA GLY A 42 -7.06 1.74 -6.11
C GLY A 42 -8.44 1.94 -6.75
N ILE A 43 -8.60 3.05 -7.48
CA ILE A 43 -9.85 3.39 -8.17
C ILE A 43 -10.07 2.45 -9.36
N TYR A 44 -9.03 2.19 -10.17
CA TYR A 44 -9.13 1.26 -11.31
C TYR A 44 -9.49 -0.15 -10.89
N LEU A 45 -8.91 -0.65 -9.79
CA LEU A 45 -9.22 -1.98 -9.26
C LEU A 45 -10.67 -2.06 -8.78
N ASN A 46 -11.11 -1.10 -7.96
CA ASN A 46 -12.47 -1.07 -7.45
C ASN A 46 -13.50 -1.03 -8.59
N PHE A 47 -13.26 -0.19 -9.61
CA PHE A 47 -14.14 -0.09 -10.76
C PHE A 47 -14.12 -1.34 -11.65
N SER A 48 -12.94 -1.97 -11.80
CA SER A 48 -12.80 -3.25 -12.52
C SER A 48 -13.61 -4.36 -11.86
N ILE A 49 -13.46 -4.52 -10.54
CA ILE A 49 -14.16 -5.55 -9.76
C ILE A 49 -15.67 -5.30 -9.79
N PHE A 50 -16.09 -4.04 -9.67
CA PHE A 50 -17.49 -3.66 -9.81
C PHE A 50 -18.05 -4.05 -11.19
N LEU A 51 -17.39 -3.65 -12.28
CA LEU A 51 -17.81 -3.98 -13.65
C LEU A 51 -17.82 -5.49 -13.91
N LEU A 52 -16.82 -6.22 -13.42
CA LEU A 52 -16.75 -7.68 -13.52
C LEU A 52 -17.88 -8.34 -12.75
N SER A 53 -18.18 -7.88 -11.54
CA SER A 53 -19.29 -8.43 -10.73
C SER A 53 -20.62 -8.25 -11.43
N VAL A 54 -20.87 -7.06 -12.00
CA VAL A 54 -22.07 -6.79 -12.81
C VAL A 54 -22.08 -7.67 -14.06
N ALA A 55 -20.96 -7.78 -14.79
CA ALA A 55 -20.86 -8.61 -15.98
C ALA A 55 -21.17 -10.08 -15.67
N VAL A 56 -20.56 -10.66 -14.62
CA VAL A 56 -20.84 -12.04 -14.18
C VAL A 56 -22.31 -12.20 -13.81
N THR A 57 -22.87 -11.27 -13.05
CA THR A 57 -24.30 -11.31 -12.69
C THR A 57 -25.19 -11.32 -13.94
N THR A 58 -24.91 -10.45 -14.92
CA THR A 58 -25.66 -10.45 -16.18
C THR A 58 -25.49 -11.76 -16.94
N ILE A 59 -24.28 -12.31 -17.07
CA ILE A 59 -24.03 -13.61 -17.74
C ILE A 59 -24.82 -14.74 -17.08
N VAL A 60 -24.82 -14.79 -15.74
CA VAL A 60 -25.59 -15.79 -14.99
C VAL A 60 -27.09 -15.60 -15.25
N SER A 61 -27.58 -14.37 -15.29
CA SER A 61 -28.96 -14.07 -15.68
C SER A 61 -29.27 -14.51 -17.13
N LEU A 62 -28.38 -14.31 -18.10
CA LEU A 62 -28.59 -14.83 -19.47
C LEU A 62 -28.64 -16.36 -19.50
N CYS A 63 -27.77 -17.02 -18.74
CA CYS A 63 -27.71 -18.48 -18.74
C CYS A 63 -28.92 -19.11 -18.02
N THR A 64 -29.50 -18.42 -17.04
CA THR A 64 -30.57 -18.95 -16.18
C THR A 64 -31.97 -18.53 -16.67
N SER A 65 -32.10 -17.35 -17.28
CA SER A 65 -33.41 -16.80 -17.65
C SER A 65 -33.76 -17.08 -19.11
N THR A 66 -34.91 -17.70 -19.35
CA THR A 66 -35.55 -17.71 -20.68
C THR A 66 -36.27 -16.38 -20.89
N PHE A 67 -35.72 -15.52 -21.75
CA PHE A 67 -36.35 -14.26 -22.08
C PHE A 67 -37.41 -14.46 -23.19
N LYS A 68 -38.65 -14.07 -22.91
CA LYS A 68 -39.72 -14.03 -23.92
C LYS A 68 -39.58 -12.85 -24.91
N SER A 69 -38.81 -11.83 -24.54
CA SER A 69 -38.70 -10.57 -25.28
C SER A 69 -37.28 -10.36 -25.80
N PRO A 70 -37.05 -10.31 -27.13
CA PRO A 70 -35.72 -10.23 -27.71
C PRO A 70 -34.97 -8.93 -27.37
N LYS A 71 -35.72 -7.86 -27.05
CA LYS A 71 -35.13 -6.56 -26.65
C LYS A 71 -34.36 -6.64 -25.33
N ILE A 72 -34.85 -7.44 -24.39
CA ILE A 72 -34.25 -7.57 -23.05
C ILE A 72 -32.98 -8.40 -23.17
N GLU A 73 -33.04 -9.51 -23.92
CA GLU A 73 -31.90 -10.38 -24.20
C GLU A 73 -30.73 -9.59 -24.81
N VAL A 74 -30.97 -8.78 -25.84
CA VAL A 74 -29.93 -7.95 -26.48
C VAL A 74 -29.32 -6.94 -25.52
N ALA A 75 -30.12 -6.26 -24.70
CA ALA A 75 -29.61 -5.30 -23.72
C ALA A 75 -28.67 -5.97 -22.70
N PHE A 76 -29.04 -7.15 -22.23
CA PHE A 76 -28.25 -7.97 -21.32
C PHE A 76 -26.92 -8.43 -21.94
N ILE A 77 -26.92 -8.82 -23.22
CA ILE A 77 -25.69 -9.14 -23.97
C ILE A 77 -24.77 -7.92 -24.05
N ILE A 78 -25.29 -6.75 -24.41
CA ILE A 78 -24.48 -5.53 -24.55
C ILE A 78 -23.82 -5.15 -23.22
N ILE A 79 -24.59 -5.16 -22.11
CA ILE A 79 -24.06 -4.85 -20.77
C ILE A 79 -22.99 -5.86 -20.37
N SER A 80 -23.22 -7.15 -20.65
CA SER A 80 -22.25 -8.21 -20.36
C SER A 80 -20.94 -8.00 -21.12
N VAL A 81 -21.00 -7.73 -22.43
CA VAL A 81 -19.82 -7.52 -23.27
C VAL A 81 -19.06 -6.27 -22.84
N VAL A 82 -19.75 -5.14 -22.64
CA VAL A 82 -19.10 -3.88 -22.23
C VAL A 82 -18.51 -4.00 -20.82
N GLY A 83 -19.24 -4.61 -19.89
CA GLY A 83 -18.76 -4.83 -18.52
C GLY A 83 -17.54 -5.74 -18.47
N LEU A 84 -17.50 -6.79 -19.30
CA LEU A 84 -16.40 -7.74 -19.35
C LEU A 84 -15.16 -7.15 -20.05
N LEU A 85 -15.32 -6.50 -21.21
CA LEU A 85 -14.22 -5.81 -21.88
C LEU A 85 -13.69 -4.65 -21.02
N GLY A 86 -14.58 -3.79 -20.53
CA GLY A 86 -14.20 -2.66 -19.68
C GLY A 86 -13.51 -3.12 -18.40
N GLY A 87 -14.12 -4.07 -17.67
CA GLY A 87 -13.56 -4.63 -16.45
C GLY A 87 -12.19 -5.25 -16.66
N VAL A 88 -11.99 -6.04 -17.73
CA VAL A 88 -10.69 -6.64 -18.04
C VAL A 88 -9.64 -5.60 -18.42
N LEU A 89 -10.00 -4.59 -19.23
CA LEU A 89 -9.06 -3.53 -19.63
C LEU A 89 -8.58 -2.71 -18.44
N LEU A 90 -9.50 -2.30 -17.55
CA LEU A 90 -9.13 -1.57 -16.34
C LEU A 90 -8.28 -2.44 -15.40
N LEU A 91 -8.53 -3.76 -15.34
CA LEU A 91 -7.77 -4.69 -14.51
C LEU A 91 -6.34 -4.89 -15.05
N LEU A 92 -6.17 -4.94 -16.38
CA LEU A 92 -4.86 -4.97 -17.02
C LEU A 92 -4.08 -3.67 -16.79
N LEU A 93 -4.75 -2.52 -16.94
CA LEU A 93 -4.14 -1.21 -16.68
C LEU A 93 -3.72 -1.07 -15.22
N TRP A 94 -4.58 -1.52 -14.30
CA TRP A 94 -4.27 -1.59 -12.88
C TRP A 94 -3.00 -2.42 -12.63
N TRP A 95 -2.93 -3.63 -13.19
CA TRP A 95 -1.79 -4.51 -12.98
C TRP A 95 -0.50 -3.89 -13.49
N ARG A 96 -0.53 -3.26 -14.66
CA ARG A 96 0.65 -2.56 -15.23
C ARG A 96 1.13 -1.44 -14.30
N THR A 97 0.22 -0.56 -13.87
CA THR A 97 0.54 0.55 -12.96
C THR A 97 1.05 0.06 -11.61
N HIS A 98 0.40 -0.96 -11.04
CA HIS A 98 0.77 -1.50 -9.73
C HIS A 98 2.16 -2.16 -9.76
N ARG A 99 2.52 -2.82 -10.87
CA ARG A 99 3.84 -3.42 -11.05
C ARG A 99 4.96 -2.37 -11.07
N SER A 100 4.74 -1.23 -11.71
CA SER A 100 5.70 -0.11 -11.76
C SER A 100 6.01 0.44 -10.37
N VAL A 101 4.96 0.70 -9.56
CA VAL A 101 5.12 1.21 -8.19
C VAL A 101 5.86 0.21 -7.30
N ASN A 102 5.50 -1.08 -7.41
CA ASN A 102 6.16 -2.14 -6.65
C ASN A 102 7.65 -2.28 -7.03
N GLU A 103 8.00 -2.05 -8.29
CA GLU A 103 9.41 -2.03 -8.72
C GLU A 103 10.20 -0.89 -8.05
N VAL A 104 9.63 0.31 -7.95
CA VAL A 104 10.29 1.45 -7.26
C VAL A 104 10.47 1.15 -5.78
N ILE A 105 9.43 0.62 -5.11
CA ILE A 105 9.52 0.21 -3.70
C ILE A 105 10.59 -0.87 -3.51
N LYS A 106 10.66 -1.86 -4.41
CA LYS A 106 11.66 -2.91 -4.37
C LYS A 106 13.07 -2.36 -4.58
N ARG A 107 13.26 -1.40 -5.50
CA ARG A 107 14.53 -0.71 -5.70
C ARG A 107 14.97 0.02 -4.45
N ILE A 108 14.08 0.77 -3.80
CA ILE A 108 14.37 1.47 -2.54
C ILE A 108 14.77 0.46 -1.45
N ARG A 109 13.99 -0.61 -1.28
CA ARG A 109 14.26 -1.64 -0.26
C ARG A 109 15.56 -2.42 -0.52
N SER A 110 15.92 -2.65 -1.78
CA SER A 110 17.14 -3.38 -2.14
C SER A 110 18.45 -2.61 -1.89
N ARG A 111 18.39 -1.32 -1.58
CA ARG A 111 19.59 -0.52 -1.25
C ARG A 111 20.17 -0.86 0.12
N ILE A 112 19.36 -1.41 1.02
CA ILE A 112 19.81 -1.87 2.33
C ILE A 112 19.77 -3.41 2.32
N PRO A 113 20.92 -4.10 2.19
CA PRO A 113 20.97 -5.53 2.45
C PRO A 113 20.62 -5.78 3.93
N PRO A 114 19.84 -6.83 4.24
CA PRO A 114 19.35 -7.12 5.60
C PRO A 114 20.47 -7.35 6.64
N ASP A 115 21.72 -7.50 6.19
CA ASP A 115 22.86 -7.86 7.05
C ASP A 115 23.73 -6.65 7.48
N GLN A 116 23.47 -5.43 7.00
CA GLN A 116 24.35 -4.27 7.29
C GLN A 116 23.96 -3.42 8.51
N GLY A 117 22.87 -3.75 9.20
CA GLY A 117 22.50 -3.10 10.47
C GLY A 117 23.40 -3.46 11.67
N ALA A 118 24.32 -4.42 11.52
CA ALA A 118 25.16 -4.92 12.62
C ALA A 118 26.64 -4.49 12.57
N VAL A 119 27.10 -3.82 11.50
CA VAL A 119 28.54 -3.61 11.27
C VAL A 119 28.88 -2.14 11.06
N CYS A 120 28.55 -1.27 12.02
CA CYS A 120 29.24 0.03 12.10
C CYS A 120 29.11 0.69 13.48
N SER A 121 29.62 0.06 14.53
CA SER A 121 29.90 0.76 15.80
C SER A 121 31.04 0.16 16.63
N LEU A 122 31.82 -0.79 16.09
CA LEU A 122 33.05 -1.27 16.72
C LEU A 122 34.27 -0.79 15.94
N GLU A 123 34.31 0.50 15.58
CA GLU A 123 35.59 1.14 15.26
C GLU A 123 36.19 1.59 16.60
N SER A 124 37.23 0.88 17.00
CA SER A 124 38.10 1.09 18.13
C SER A 124 38.65 2.53 18.18
N GLU A 125 38.32 3.26 19.24
CA GLU A 125 39.13 4.42 19.67
C GLU A 125 40.14 3.95 20.75
N PRO A 126 41.44 4.27 20.59
CA PRO A 126 42.54 3.77 21.42
C PRO A 126 42.54 4.38 22.82
N GLY A 127 42.98 3.58 23.80
CA GLY A 127 43.01 3.96 25.23
C GLY A 127 43.86 5.20 25.54
N PRO A 128 43.70 5.77 26.75
CA PRO A 128 44.32 7.04 27.12
C PRO A 128 45.85 6.94 27.10
N VAL A 129 46.50 7.84 26.37
CA VAL A 129 47.96 8.02 26.38
C VAL A 129 48.37 8.54 27.77
N GLU A 130 49.02 7.69 28.55
CA GLU A 130 49.61 8.05 29.84
C GLU A 130 50.86 8.93 29.61
N PRO A 131 51.01 10.09 30.28
CA PRO A 131 52.15 10.97 30.06
C PRO A 131 53.44 10.41 30.70
N PRO A 132 54.63 10.78 30.16
CA PRO A 132 55.90 10.21 30.56
C PRO A 132 56.26 10.59 31.99
N GLN A 133 56.48 9.60 32.85
CA GLN A 133 57.13 9.83 34.15
C GLN A 133 58.61 10.14 33.95
N LYS A 134 59.04 11.23 34.57
CA LYS A 134 60.42 11.74 34.63
C LYS A 134 61.18 11.06 35.75
#